data_AF-A0A2V6HCH3-F1
#
_entry.id   AF-A0A2V6HCH3-F1
#
_cell.length_a   1.000
_cell.length_b   1.000
_cell.length_c   1.000
_cell.angle_alpha   90.00
_cell.angle_beta   90.00
_cell.angle_gamma   90.00
#
_symmetry.space_group_name_H-M   'P 1'
#
loop_
_entity.id
_entity.type
_entity.pdbx_description
1 polymer ?
#
loop_
_entity_poly.entity_id
_entity_poly.type
_entity_poly.pdbx_seq_one_letter_code
_entity_poly.pdbx_strand_id
1 'polypeptide(L)' 'MTAEQILKEIEALPKSERELLVQRMRESTIGDIPQDFIEALEDFGSQRFVSMETALNERPPGA' A
#
# COMPACT_ATOMS: atom_id res chain seq x y z
N MET A 1 12.48 22.44 -11.10
CA MET A 1 12.37 21.00 -10.81
C MET A 1 11.01 20.53 -11.27
N THR A 2 10.93 19.50 -12.12
CA THR A 2 9.66 18.95 -12.62
C THR A 2 9.27 17.69 -11.85
N ALA A 3 7.99 17.30 -11.89
CA ALA A 3 7.53 16.05 -11.26
C ALA A 3 8.29 14.82 -11.79
N GLU A 4 8.57 14.77 -13.10
CA GLU A 4 9.37 13.71 -13.72
C GLU A 4 10.81 13.64 -13.19
N GLN A 5 11.42 14.80 -12.92
CA GLN A 5 12.77 14.84 -12.33
C GLN A 5 12.76 14.34 -10.88
N ILE A 6 11.75 14.72 -10.10
CA ILE A 6 11.57 14.25 -8.72
C ILE A 6 11.40 12.72 -8.69
N LEU A 7 10.60 12.16 -9.60
CA LEU A 7 10.40 10.71 -9.69
C LEU A 7 11.70 9.96 -10.00
N LYS A 8 12.50 10.46 -10.97
CA LYS A 8 13.80 9.86 -11.29
C LYS A 8 14.77 9.90 -10.12
N GLU A 9 14.78 10.99 -9.36
CA GLU A 9 15.62 11.10 -8.17
C GLU A 9 15.17 10.11 -7.09
N ILE A 10 13.87 9.97 -6.85
CA ILE A 10 13.31 9.00 -5.90
C ILE A 10 13.66 7.57 -6.31
N GLU A 11 13.53 7.22 -7.58
CA GLU A 11 13.86 5.89 -8.10
C GLU A 11 15.35 5.55 -7.95
N ALA A 12 16.22 6.56 -8.02
CA ALA A 12 17.67 6.41 -7.84
C ALA A 12 18.09 6.22 -6.37
N LEU A 13 17.19 6.48 -5.41
CA LEU A 13 17.51 6.33 -3.99
C LEU A 13 17.69 4.85 -3.58
N PRO A 14 18.57 4.57 -2.59
CA PRO A 14 18.64 3.27 -1.94
C PRO A 14 17.27 2.83 -1.43
N LYS A 15 17.03 1.50 -1.42
CA LYS A 15 15.74 0.93 -1.01
C LYS A 15 15.32 1.41 0.39
N SER A 16 16.26 1.46 1.34
CA SER A 16 16.03 1.94 2.71
C SER A 16 15.58 3.40 2.77
N GLU A 17 16.11 4.26 1.90
CA GLU A 17 15.73 5.67 1.84
C GLU A 17 14.36 5.87 1.17
N ARG A 18 14.06 5.04 0.14
CA ARG A 18 12.70 5.01 -0.45
C ARG A 18 11.65 4.55 0.56
N GLU A 19 11.95 3.53 1.36
CA GLU A 19 11.06 3.05 2.42
C GLU A 19 10.78 4.14 3.46
N LEU A 20 11.82 4.86 3.89
CA LEU A 20 11.69 5.98 4.83
C LEU A 20 10.88 7.14 4.22
N LEU A 21 11.07 7.46 2.94
CA LEU A 21 10.29 8.47 2.23
C LEU A 21 8.80 8.08 2.17
N VAL A 22 8.50 6.83 1.82
CA VAL A 22 7.12 6.32 1.77
C VAL A 22 6.48 6.37 3.16
N GLN A 23 7.20 5.98 4.21
CA GLN A 23 6.72 6.09 5.58
C GLN A 23 6.39 7.54 5.94
N ARG A 24 7.30 8.48 5.61
CA ARG A 24 7.10 9.91 5.87
C ARG A 24 5.89 10.48 5.12
N MET A 25 5.70 10.06 3.87
CA MET A 25 4.53 10.45 3.07
C MET A 25 3.25 9.93 3.71
N ARG A 26 3.20 8.66 4.12
CA ARG A 26 2.06 8.09 4.84
C ARG A 26 1.75 8.88 6.11
N GLU A 27 2.74 9.14 6.96
CA GLU A 27 2.57 9.93 8.18
C GLU A 27 1.99 11.33 7.92
N SER A 28 2.38 11.93 6.79
CA SER A 28 1.95 13.28 6.39
C SER A 28 0.53 13.29 5.81
N THR A 29 0.06 12.17 5.24
CA THR A 29 -1.24 12.03 4.57
C THR A 29 -2.25 11.16 5.33
N ILE A 30 -1.92 10.69 6.53
CA ILE A 30 -2.77 9.80 7.34
C ILE A 30 -4.17 10.39 7.60
N GLY A 31 -4.31 11.71 7.59
CA GLY A 31 -5.62 12.38 7.71
C GLY A 31 -6.50 12.32 6.45
N ASP A 32 -5.90 12.12 5.28
CA ASP A 32 -6.58 12.23 3.97
C ASP A 32 -6.88 10.87 3.32
N ILE A 33 -6.22 9.80 3.76
CA ILE A 33 -6.42 8.44 3.24
C ILE A 33 -7.34 7.68 4.20
N PRO A 34 -8.49 7.17 3.74
CA PRO A 34 -9.37 6.35 4.58
C PRO A 34 -8.64 5.14 5.16
N GLN A 35 -8.84 4.89 6.45
CA GLN A 35 -8.20 3.79 7.17
C GLN A 35 -8.46 2.43 6.49
N ASP A 36 -9.69 2.17 6.05
CA ASP A 36 -10.08 0.95 5.32
C ASP A 36 -9.24 0.71 4.07
N PHE A 37 -8.78 1.78 3.39
CA PHE A 37 -7.91 1.67 2.22
C PHE A 37 -6.49 1.25 2.61
N ILE A 38 -5.98 1.73 3.74
CA ILE A 38 -4.67 1.34 4.29
C ILE A 38 -4.69 -0.14 4.66
N GLU A 39 -5.74 -0.58 5.36
CA GLU A 39 -5.94 -1.98 5.76
C GLU A 39 -6.05 -2.89 4.53
N ALA A 40 -6.81 -2.48 3.51
CA ALA A 40 -6.91 -3.23 2.25
C ALA A 40 -5.55 -3.36 1.53
N LEU A 41 -4.68 -2.33 1.58
CA LEU A 41 -3.33 -2.41 1.02
C LEU A 41 -2.44 -3.39 1.79
N GLU A 42 -2.56 -3.43 3.12
CA GLU A 42 -1.84 -4.39 3.95
C GLU A 42 -2.31 -5.83 3.71
N ASP A 43 -3.62 -6.03 3.56
CA ASP A 43 -4.21 -7.32 3.18
C ASP A 43 -3.74 -7.75 1.80
N PHE A 44 -3.67 -6.82 0.83
CA PHE A 44 -3.14 -7.09 -0.49
C PHE A 44 -1.66 -7.53 -0.43
N GLY A 45 -0.82 -6.80 0.32
CA GLY A 45 0.59 -7.14 0.52
C GLY A 45 0.78 -8.49 1.22
N SER A 46 -0.14 -8.84 2.12
CA SER A 46 -0.16 -10.12 2.84
C SER A 46 -0.83 -11.25 2.04
N GLN A 47 -1.23 -11.00 0.79
CA GLN A 47 -1.99 -11.91 -0.06
C GLN A 47 -3.29 -12.44 0.58
N ARG A 48 -3.90 -11.66 1.49
CA ARG A 48 -5.16 -11.96 2.16
C ARG A 48 -6.35 -11.41 1.38
N PHE A 49 -6.46 -11.81 0.13
CA PHE A 49 -7.61 -11.49 -0.71
C PHE A 49 -8.02 -12.71 -1.53
N VAL A 50 -9.31 -12.83 -1.82
CA VAL A 50 -9.87 -13.92 -2.62
C VAL A 50 -10.74 -13.35 -3.73
N SER A 51 -11.01 -14.15 -4.76
CA SER A 51 -11.96 -13.77 -5.80
C SER A 51 -13.36 -13.58 -5.21
N MET A 52 -14.19 -12.74 -5.85
CA MET A 52 -15.59 -12.57 -5.44
C MET A 52 -16.35 -13.90 -5.49
N GLU A 53 -16.07 -14.75 -6.49
CA GLU A 53 -16.68 -16.08 -6.61
C GLU A 53 -16.33 -16.96 -5.40
N THR A 54 -15.06 -16.98 -5.01
CA THR A 54 -14.58 -17.70 -3.81
C THR A 54 -15.22 -17.15 -2.54
N ALA A 55 -15.24 -15.82 -2.37
CA ALA A 55 -15.81 -15.18 -1.18
C ALA A 55 -17.30 -15.52 -0.96
N LEU A 56 -18.05 -15.70 -2.06
CA LEU A 56 -19.48 -15.98 -2.02
C LEU A 56 -19.80 -17.48 -1.84
N ASN A 57 -18.92 -18.37 -2.28
CA ASN A 57 -19.21 -19.81 -2.37
C ASN A 57 -18.39 -20.68 -1.43
N GLU A 58 -17.27 -20.18 -0.89
CA GLU A 58 -16.39 -20.93 0.03
C GLU A 58 -16.48 -20.38 1.45
N ARG A 59 -16.33 -21.26 2.45
CA ARG A 59 -16.30 -20.81 3.84
C ARG A 59 -14.95 -20.15 4.15
N PRO A 60 -14.93 -19.03 4.91
CA PRO A 60 -13.69 -18.43 5.34
C PRO A 60 -12.85 -19.44 6.14
N PRO A 61 -11.52 -19.47 5.96
CA PRO A 61 -10.66 -20.32 6.78
C PRO A 61 -10.76 -19.90 8.26
N GLY A 62 -11.19 -20.82 9.12
CA GLY A 62 -11.34 -20.59 10.57
C GLY A 62 -12.78 -20.30 11.07
N ALA A 63 -13.79 -20.41 10.20
CA ALA A 63 -15.22 -20.34 10.55
C ALA A 63 -15.83 -21.70 10.94
#